data_AF-A0A828Y420-F1
#
_entry.id   AF-A0A828Y420-F1
#
_cell.length_a   1.000
_cell.length_b   1.000
_cell.length_c   1.000
_cell.angle_alpha   90.00
_cell.angle_beta   90.00
_cell.angle_gamma   90.00
#
_symmetry.space_group_name_H-M   'P 1'
#
loop_
_entity.id
_entity.type
_entity.pdbx_description
1 polymer ?
#
loop_
_entity_poly.entity_id
_entity_poly.type
_entity_poly.pdbx_seq_one_letter_code
_entity_poly.pdbx_strand_id
1 'polypeptide(L)'
;MEGKFFTNSLFVAANTRKAVEEGRGDYIPIFLSECPSLFRKGILPLDVALIQVSLPDKHGFCSLGVSVDISKAAAKTVIAQVNVNMPRTHGDGIIPIDKIHSFVEGNLPLHEHFSEKPSDIELAIGKNVASLIENGATLQMGIGVIPNAVLTCLTSHKDLGIHTEMFSDGVMELFKKES
;
A
#
# COMPACT_ATOMS: atom_id res chain seq x y z
N MET A 1 -4.33 -18.93 20.02
CA MET A 1 -4.73 -17.54 19.71
C MET A 1 -6.24 -17.37 19.75
N GLU A 2 -7.02 -18.43 19.53
CA GLU A 2 -8.47 -18.43 19.68
C GLU A 2 -8.89 -17.92 21.07
N GLY A 3 -9.84 -16.98 21.10
CA GLY A 3 -10.29 -16.29 22.31
C GLY A 3 -9.38 -15.15 22.82
N LYS A 4 -8.22 -14.89 22.21
CA LYS A 4 -7.31 -13.79 22.62
C LYS A 4 -7.29 -12.61 21.66
N PHE A 5 -7.57 -12.85 20.37
CA PHE A 5 -7.65 -11.83 19.34
C PHE A 5 -8.93 -12.01 18.54
N PHE A 6 -9.56 -10.89 18.21
CA PHE A 6 -10.70 -10.81 17.31
C PHE A 6 -10.38 -9.81 16.20
N THR A 7 -10.49 -10.24 14.95
CA THR A 7 -10.06 -9.43 13.80
C THR A 7 -11.24 -8.65 13.25
N ASN A 8 -11.15 -7.32 13.26
CA ASN A 8 -12.03 -6.43 12.51
C ASN A 8 -11.34 -6.02 11.20
N SER A 9 -11.69 -6.68 10.10
CA SER A 9 -11.05 -6.44 8.80
C SER A 9 -11.74 -5.32 8.03
N LEU A 10 -10.99 -4.26 7.67
CA LEU A 10 -11.44 -3.25 6.71
C LEU A 10 -11.23 -3.70 5.25
N PHE A 11 -10.44 -4.76 5.05
CA PHE A 11 -10.25 -5.45 3.79
C PHE A 11 -9.96 -6.94 4.08
N VAL A 12 -10.68 -7.87 3.46
CA VAL A 12 -10.49 -9.31 3.69
C VAL A 12 -9.50 -9.87 2.68
N ALA A 13 -8.33 -10.30 3.16
CA ALA A 13 -7.29 -10.94 2.35
C ALA A 13 -7.05 -12.38 2.82
N ALA A 14 -6.10 -13.09 2.18
CA ALA A 14 -5.83 -14.49 2.46
C ALA A 14 -5.55 -14.79 3.95
N ASN A 15 -4.91 -13.86 4.66
CA ASN A 15 -4.57 -13.97 6.08
C ASN A 15 -5.78 -13.87 7.03
N THR A 16 -6.88 -13.22 6.62
CA THR A 16 -8.07 -13.01 7.48
C THR A 16 -9.31 -13.75 7.00
N ARG A 17 -9.36 -14.15 5.72
CA ARG A 17 -10.52 -14.79 5.08
C ARG A 17 -11.10 -15.95 5.88
N LYS A 18 -10.27 -16.92 6.25
CA LYS A 18 -10.72 -18.09 7.03
C LYS A 18 -11.31 -17.71 8.38
N ALA A 19 -10.77 -16.67 9.04
CA ALA A 19 -11.31 -16.22 10.31
C ALA A 19 -12.71 -15.60 10.15
N VAL A 20 -12.94 -14.86 9.08
CA VAL A 20 -14.26 -14.28 8.75
C VAL A 20 -15.26 -15.37 8.37
N GLU A 21 -14.86 -16.31 7.50
CA GLU A 21 -15.72 -17.43 7.07
C GLU A 21 -16.17 -18.31 8.25
N GLU A 22 -15.31 -18.50 9.25
CA GLU A 22 -15.61 -19.31 10.44
C GLU A 22 -16.28 -18.50 11.57
N GLY A 23 -16.61 -17.23 11.36
CA GLY A 23 -17.25 -16.36 12.37
C GLY A 23 -16.33 -15.99 13.54
N ARG A 24 -15.01 -16.14 13.39
CA ARG A 24 -13.99 -15.77 14.38
C ARG A 24 -13.39 -14.37 14.14
N GLY A 25 -13.93 -13.63 13.18
CA GLY A 25 -13.60 -12.24 12.88
C GLY A 25 -14.67 -11.60 12.01
N ASP A 26 -14.70 -10.28 11.99
CA ASP A 26 -15.68 -9.49 11.26
C ASP A 26 -15.07 -8.82 10.03
N TYR A 27 -15.94 -8.53 9.07
CA TYR A 27 -15.67 -7.65 7.94
C TYR A 27 -16.50 -6.38 8.07
N ILE A 28 -15.83 -5.22 8.04
CA ILE A 28 -16.46 -3.91 8.06
C ILE A 28 -16.43 -3.36 6.62
N PRO A 29 -17.56 -3.32 5.90
CA PRO A 29 -17.61 -2.80 4.54
C PRO A 29 -17.41 -1.28 4.55
N ILE A 30 -16.33 -0.81 3.92
CA ILE A 30 -16.01 0.61 3.84
C ILE A 30 -15.14 0.91 2.59
N PHE A 31 -15.24 2.13 2.07
CA PHE A 31 -14.30 2.64 1.07
C PHE A 31 -12.95 2.98 1.72
N LEU A 32 -11.84 2.62 1.07
CA LEU A 32 -10.50 2.88 1.60
C LEU A 32 -10.27 4.35 1.98
N SER A 33 -10.77 5.28 1.17
CA SER A 33 -10.69 6.73 1.41
C SER A 33 -11.39 7.17 2.70
N GLU A 34 -12.40 6.43 3.16
CA GLU A 34 -13.15 6.71 4.38
C GLU A 34 -12.58 6.03 5.63
N CYS A 35 -11.67 5.06 5.48
CA CYS A 35 -11.04 4.38 6.61
C CYS A 35 -10.38 5.36 7.62
N PRO A 36 -9.61 6.38 7.19
CA PRO A 36 -9.07 7.37 8.14
C PRO A 36 -10.14 8.14 8.93
N SER A 37 -11.34 8.31 8.35
CA SER A 37 -12.49 8.98 8.97
C SER A 37 -13.03 8.17 10.16
N LEU A 38 -13.06 6.83 10.07
CA LEU A 38 -13.51 5.96 11.15
C LEU A 38 -12.72 6.19 12.43
N PHE A 39 -11.39 6.27 12.31
CA PHE A 39 -10.50 6.45 13.45
C PHE A 39 -10.57 7.89 13.99
N ARG A 40 -10.53 8.89 13.11
CA ARG A 40 -10.58 10.31 13.51
C ARG A 40 -11.87 10.70 14.20
N LYS A 41 -13.00 10.11 13.81
CA LYS A 41 -14.32 10.34 14.43
C LYS A 41 -14.59 9.43 15.64
N GLY A 42 -13.67 8.52 15.97
CA GLY A 42 -13.85 7.56 17.06
C GLY A 42 -14.95 6.53 16.82
N ILE A 43 -15.38 6.32 15.57
CA ILE A 43 -16.38 5.31 15.20
C ILE A 43 -15.77 3.91 15.38
N LEU A 44 -14.50 3.76 14.98
CA LEU A 44 -13.69 2.59 15.27
C LEU A 44 -12.53 3.04 16.18
N PRO A 45 -12.65 2.91 17.51
CA PRO A 45 -11.62 3.35 18.44
C PRO A 45 -10.30 2.61 18.19
N LEU A 46 -9.19 3.36 18.23
CA LEU A 46 -7.84 2.84 18.02
C LEU A 46 -6.95 3.20 19.21
N ASP A 47 -6.73 2.24 20.09
CA ASP A 47 -5.88 2.46 21.27
C ASP A 47 -4.39 2.34 20.95
N VAL A 48 -4.01 1.37 20.11
CA VAL A 48 -2.61 1.10 19.75
C VAL A 48 -2.47 0.93 18.24
N ALA A 49 -1.51 1.64 17.64
CA ALA A 49 -1.06 1.38 16.27
C ALA A 49 0.32 0.73 16.28
N LEU A 50 0.45 -0.37 15.53
CA LEU A 50 1.73 -1.02 15.24
C LEU A 50 2.13 -0.64 13.82
N ILE A 51 3.28 0.02 13.67
CA ILE A 51 3.78 0.50 12.37
C ILE A 51 5.21 0.03 12.13
N GLN A 52 5.64 0.05 10.87
CA GLN A 52 7.05 -0.11 10.50
C GLN A 52 7.53 1.17 9.82
N VAL A 53 8.71 1.65 10.18
CA VAL A 53 9.25 2.93 9.70
C VAL A 53 10.74 2.83 9.36
N SER A 54 11.25 3.77 8.57
CA SER A 54 12.68 3.95 8.32
C SER A 54 13.43 4.39 9.58
N LEU A 55 14.77 4.36 9.52
CA LEU A 55 15.60 5.07 10.50
C LEU A 55 15.22 6.56 10.56
N PRO A 56 15.32 7.20 11.74
CA PRO A 56 15.17 8.64 11.86
C PRO A 56 16.32 9.34 11.11
N ASP A 57 16.00 10.44 10.43
CA ASP A 57 17.01 11.32 9.87
C ASP A 57 17.64 12.23 10.95
N LYS A 58 18.60 13.07 10.53
CA LYS A 58 19.29 14.03 11.41
C LYS A 58 18.37 15.06 12.08
N HIS A 59 17.13 15.19 11.62
CA HIS A 59 16.13 16.09 12.16
C HIS A 59 15.10 15.35 13.05
N GLY A 60 15.29 14.04 13.26
CA GLY A 60 14.42 13.22 14.11
C GLY A 60 13.13 12.77 13.41
N PHE A 61 13.11 12.70 12.08
CA PHE A 61 11.94 12.22 11.33
C PHE A 61 12.16 10.83 10.74
N CYS A 62 11.19 9.95 10.94
CA CYS A 62 11.09 8.67 10.27
C CYS A 62 10.12 8.76 9.08
N SER A 63 10.17 7.78 8.16
CA SER A 63 9.19 7.61 7.09
C SER A 63 8.44 6.29 7.24
N LEU A 64 7.12 6.31 7.00
CA LEU A 64 6.28 5.11 6.86
C LEU A 64 6.64 4.27 5.62
N GLY A 65 7.44 4.83 4.70
CA GLY A 65 7.98 4.12 3.55
C GLY A 65 6.91 3.69 2.57
N VAL A 66 6.76 2.37 2.38
CA VAL A 66 5.93 1.78 1.32
C VAL A 66 4.42 1.83 1.59
N SER A 67 3.99 2.22 2.79
CA SER A 67 2.57 2.23 3.19
C SER A 67 2.23 3.49 3.98
N VAL A 68 1.43 4.38 3.40
CA VAL A 68 0.97 5.62 4.06
C VAL A 68 -0.52 5.53 4.40
N ASP A 69 -1.33 5.10 3.43
CA ASP A 69 -2.74 4.72 3.52
C ASP A 69 -3.52 5.23 4.75
N ILE A 70 -3.87 4.33 5.66
CA ILE A 70 -4.58 4.58 6.90
C ILE A 70 -3.61 4.66 8.09
N SER A 71 -2.31 4.43 7.85
CA SER A 71 -1.27 4.30 8.88
C SER A 71 -1.06 5.58 9.71
N LYS A 72 -1.45 6.74 9.17
CA LYS A 72 -1.50 8.03 9.91
C LYS A 72 -2.74 8.20 10.81
N ALA A 73 -3.54 7.17 11.02
CA ALA A 73 -4.70 7.23 11.88
C ALA A 73 -4.35 7.60 13.33
N ALA A 74 -5.30 8.26 14.01
CA ALA A 74 -5.13 8.86 15.33
C ALA A 74 -5.16 7.83 16.47
N ALA A 75 -4.15 6.95 16.53
CA ALA A 75 -3.98 6.05 17.66
C ALA A 75 -3.52 6.80 18.91
N LYS A 76 -3.95 6.34 20.10
CA LYS A 76 -3.48 6.89 21.38
C LYS A 76 -2.01 6.55 21.64
N THR A 77 -1.62 5.32 21.33
CA THR A 77 -0.25 4.81 21.49
C THR A 77 0.27 4.30 20.15
N VAL A 78 1.49 4.69 19.80
CA VAL A 78 2.16 4.26 18.56
C VAL A 78 3.40 3.45 18.92
N ILE A 79 3.46 2.20 18.48
CA ILE A 79 4.63 1.34 18.64
C ILE A 79 5.21 1.08 17.25
N ALA A 80 6.48 1.41 17.05
CA ALA A 80 7.13 1.29 15.75
C ALA A 80 8.20 0.20 15.74
N GLN A 81 8.24 -0.60 14.68
CA GLN A 81 9.45 -1.30 14.29
C GLN A 81 10.27 -0.38 13.38
N VAL A 82 11.44 0.05 13.85
CA VAL A 82 12.36 0.88 13.06
C VAL A 82 13.23 -0.06 12.23
N ASN A 83 12.99 -0.10 10.92
CA ASN A 83 13.63 -1.03 10.00
C ASN A 83 14.59 -0.30 9.04
N VAL A 84 15.87 -0.71 9.04
CA VAL A 84 16.88 -0.15 8.12
C VAL A 84 16.55 -0.39 6.65
N ASN A 85 15.79 -1.43 6.33
CA ASN A 85 15.37 -1.76 4.97
C ASN A 85 14.10 -1.00 4.52
N MET A 86 13.44 -0.25 5.41
CA MET A 86 12.27 0.56 5.03
C MET A 86 12.74 1.81 4.27
N PRO A 87 12.36 2.00 2.99
CA PRO A 87 12.80 3.16 2.22
C PRO A 87 12.21 4.44 2.79
N ARG A 88 12.97 5.53 2.67
CA ARG A 88 12.49 6.86 3.06
C ARG A 88 11.75 7.50 1.90
N THR A 89 10.45 7.22 1.78
CA THR A 89 9.59 7.85 0.76
C THR A 89 9.26 9.30 1.11
N HIS A 90 8.96 10.09 0.06
CA HIS A 90 8.50 11.48 0.19
C HIS A 90 6.98 11.57 0.40
N GLY A 91 6.49 12.77 0.65
CA GLY A 91 5.06 13.06 0.82
C GLY A 91 4.60 12.90 2.26
N ASP A 92 3.35 12.48 2.43
CA ASP A 92 2.71 12.43 3.74
C ASP A 92 3.13 11.21 4.57
N GLY A 93 4.17 10.47 4.21
CA GLY A 93 4.70 9.35 5.01
C GLY A 93 5.58 9.77 6.20
N ILE A 94 5.92 11.06 6.32
CA ILE A 94 6.89 11.53 7.31
C ILE A 94 6.24 11.72 8.69
N ILE A 95 6.87 11.15 9.72
CA ILE A 95 6.45 11.24 11.12
C ILE A 95 7.64 11.62 12.03
N PRO A 96 7.46 12.54 13.00
CA PRO A 96 8.50 12.81 14.00
C PRO A 96 8.64 11.62 14.96
N ILE A 97 9.87 11.32 15.39
CA ILE A 97 10.14 10.24 16.34
C ILE A 97 9.46 10.46 17.70
N ASP A 98 9.18 11.71 18.07
CA ASP A 98 8.47 12.05 19.32
C ASP A 98 6.99 11.61 19.34
N LYS A 99 6.41 11.26 18.19
CA LYS A 99 5.06 10.67 18.08
C LYS A 99 5.06 9.16 18.28
N ILE A 100 6.24 8.53 18.28
CA ILE A 100 6.42 7.10 18.52
C ILE A 100 6.64 6.90 20.02
N HIS A 101 5.73 6.15 20.66
CA HIS A 101 5.75 5.97 22.11
C HIS A 101 6.77 4.93 22.54
N SER A 102 6.92 3.87 21.74
CA SER A 102 7.92 2.81 21.93
C SER A 102 8.40 2.33 20.58
N PHE A 103 9.66 1.90 20.50
CA PHE A 103 10.17 1.29 19.28
C PHE A 103 11.02 0.06 19.54
N VAL A 104 11.13 -0.77 18.51
CA VAL A 104 12.05 -1.90 18.43
C VAL A 104 12.86 -1.77 17.15
N GLU A 105 14.15 -2.06 17.22
CA GLU A 105 15.01 -2.09 16.04
C GLU A 105 14.74 -3.36 15.22
N GLY A 106 14.69 -3.20 13.91
CA GLY A 106 14.48 -4.27 12.95
C GLY A 106 15.49 -4.22 11.82
N ASN A 107 15.90 -5.40 11.37
CA ASN A 107 16.68 -5.57 10.15
C ASN A 107 16.08 -6.75 9.36
N LEU A 108 14.85 -6.57 8.91
CA LEU A 108 14.13 -7.56 8.11
C LEU A 108 13.98 -7.02 6.69
N PRO A 109 14.21 -7.84 5.65
CA PRO A 109 13.83 -7.46 4.30
C PRO A 109 12.33 -7.17 4.24
N LEU A 110 11.94 -6.24 3.38
CA LEU A 110 10.52 -5.96 3.14
C LEU A 110 9.89 -7.14 2.40
N HIS A 111 8.57 -7.28 2.57
CA HIS A 111 7.84 -8.28 1.81
C HIS A 111 7.77 -7.87 0.34
N GLU A 112 8.19 -8.79 -0.54
CA GLU A 112 8.16 -8.60 -1.98
C GLU A 112 6.99 -9.37 -2.59
N HIS A 113 6.33 -8.74 -3.56
CA HIS A 113 5.28 -9.38 -4.35
C HIS A 113 5.75 -9.50 -5.80
N PHE A 114 5.94 -10.74 -6.25
CA PHE A 114 6.31 -11.04 -7.64
C PHE A 114 5.05 -11.30 -8.47
N SER A 115 4.93 -10.57 -9.58
CA SER A 115 3.89 -10.88 -10.57
C SER A 115 4.39 -11.91 -11.56
N GLU A 116 3.51 -12.81 -11.95
CA GLU A 116 3.75 -13.71 -13.09
C GLU A 116 3.80 -12.91 -14.40
N LYS A 117 4.38 -13.54 -15.43
CA LYS A 117 4.39 -13.00 -16.79
C LYS A 117 3.00 -13.16 -17.41
N PRO A 118 2.52 -12.17 -18.17
CA PRO A 118 1.24 -12.27 -18.84
C PRO A 118 1.24 -13.34 -19.92
N SER A 119 0.14 -14.08 -20.01
CA SER A 119 -0.12 -14.99 -21.13
C SER A 119 -0.64 -14.21 -22.34
N ASP A 120 -0.90 -14.91 -23.45
CA ASP A 120 -1.50 -14.31 -24.64
C ASP A 120 -2.88 -13.69 -24.36
N ILE A 121 -3.62 -14.22 -23.38
CA ILE A 121 -4.92 -13.68 -22.97
C ILE A 121 -4.75 -12.32 -22.30
N GLU A 122 -3.87 -12.21 -21.29
CA GLU A 122 -3.66 -10.92 -20.62
C GLU A 122 -3.01 -9.90 -21.55
N LEU A 123 -2.14 -10.33 -22.48
CA LEU A 123 -1.58 -9.45 -23.51
C LEU A 123 -2.66 -8.93 -24.47
N ALA A 124 -3.63 -9.76 -24.86
CA ALA A 124 -4.76 -9.32 -25.68
C ALA A 124 -5.61 -8.28 -24.93
N ILE A 125 -5.88 -8.50 -23.64
CA ILE A 125 -6.54 -7.50 -22.77
C ILE A 125 -5.71 -6.21 -22.72
N GLY A 126 -4.40 -6.33 -22.49
CA GLY A 126 -3.46 -5.22 -22.43
C GLY A 126 -3.50 -4.33 -23.66
N LYS A 127 -3.48 -4.93 -24.86
CA LYS A 127 -3.57 -4.21 -26.15
C LYS A 127 -4.90 -3.48 -26.31
N ASN A 128 -6.01 -4.13 -25.96
CA ASN A 128 -7.33 -3.51 -26.06
C ASN A 128 -7.43 -2.30 -25.13
N VAL A 129 -7.00 -2.42 -23.88
CA VAL A 129 -6.98 -1.31 -22.93
C VAL A 129 -6.04 -0.19 -23.39
N ALA A 130 -4.83 -0.52 -23.87
CA ALA A 130 -3.88 0.45 -24.37
C ALA A 130 -4.44 1.27 -25.55
N SER A 131 -5.28 0.68 -26.41
CA SER A 131 -5.93 1.40 -27.51
C SER A 131 -6.94 2.47 -27.08
N LEU A 132 -7.36 2.46 -25.81
CA LEU A 132 -8.26 3.44 -25.22
C LEU A 132 -7.51 4.56 -24.47
N ILE A 133 -6.19 4.42 -24.32
CA ILE A 133 -5.37 5.35 -23.56
C ILE A 133 -4.75 6.35 -24.55
N GLU A 134 -4.86 7.63 -24.22
CA GLU A 134 -4.29 8.71 -25.02
C GLU A 134 -2.96 9.17 -24.40
N ASN A 135 -2.12 9.84 -25.19
CA ASN A 135 -0.99 10.59 -24.65
C ASN A 135 -1.49 11.64 -23.65
N GLY A 136 -0.74 11.89 -22.58
CA GLY A 136 -1.19 12.82 -21.54
C GLY A 136 -2.15 12.23 -20.51
N ALA A 137 -2.60 10.97 -20.67
CA ALA A 137 -3.54 10.35 -19.74
C ALA A 137 -2.92 10.16 -18.34
N THR A 138 -3.73 10.35 -17.30
CA THR A 138 -3.35 10.02 -15.91
C THR A 138 -3.86 8.63 -15.55
N LEU A 139 -2.95 7.72 -15.20
CA LEU A 139 -3.25 6.32 -14.98
C LEU A 139 -3.51 6.02 -13.50
N GLN A 140 -4.58 5.26 -13.26
CA GLN A 140 -4.87 4.55 -12.02
C GLN A 140 -4.95 3.05 -12.35
N MET A 141 -4.23 2.22 -11.61
CA MET A 141 -4.22 0.78 -11.84
C MET A 141 -3.89 0.00 -10.58
N GLY A 142 -4.35 -1.24 -10.52
CA GLY A 142 -4.02 -2.18 -9.45
C GLY A 142 -2.71 -2.94 -9.73
N ILE A 143 -2.48 -3.98 -8.92
CA ILE A 143 -1.39 -4.94 -9.11
C ILE A 143 -1.86 -6.20 -9.83
N GLY A 144 -0.90 -6.95 -10.36
CA GLY A 144 -1.12 -8.28 -10.94
C GLY A 144 -0.90 -8.33 -12.45
N VAL A 145 -1.25 -9.48 -13.02
CA VAL A 145 -0.85 -9.84 -14.39
C VAL A 145 -1.50 -8.93 -15.44
N ILE A 146 -2.80 -8.60 -15.30
CA ILE A 146 -3.51 -7.75 -16.26
C ILE A 146 -2.97 -6.30 -16.25
N PRO A 147 -2.87 -5.58 -15.11
CA PRO A 147 -2.27 -4.25 -15.09
C PRO A 147 -0.85 -4.21 -15.68
N ASN A 148 -0.03 -5.22 -15.37
CA ASN A 148 1.31 -5.35 -15.94
C ASN A 148 1.25 -5.55 -17.47
N ALA A 149 0.32 -6.35 -17.99
CA ALA A 149 0.13 -6.53 -19.43
C ALA A 149 -0.24 -5.21 -20.12
N VAL A 150 -1.13 -4.42 -19.53
CA VAL A 150 -1.47 -3.08 -20.02
C VAL A 150 -0.23 -2.20 -20.10
N LEU A 151 0.56 -2.11 -19.02
CA LEU A 151 1.78 -1.31 -18.95
C LEU A 151 2.80 -1.69 -20.04
N THR A 152 2.98 -2.98 -20.32
CA THR A 152 3.87 -3.41 -21.42
C THR A 152 3.41 -2.94 -22.80
N CYS A 153 2.11 -2.72 -22.98
CA CYS A 153 1.52 -2.21 -24.22
C CYS A 153 1.52 -0.67 -24.31
N LEU A 154 1.82 0.04 -23.22
CA LEU A 154 1.80 1.50 -23.18
C LEU A 154 3.12 2.16 -23.62
N THR A 155 4.14 1.38 -24.00
CA THR A 155 5.50 1.89 -24.28
C THR A 155 5.62 2.89 -25.44
N SER A 156 4.60 3.05 -26.27
CA SER A 156 4.55 4.06 -27.35
C SER A 156 3.83 5.36 -26.97
N HIS A 157 3.19 5.41 -25.80
CA HIS A 157 2.48 6.58 -25.31
C HIS A 157 3.47 7.58 -24.71
N LYS A 158 3.06 8.84 -24.62
CA LYS A 158 3.87 9.94 -24.13
C LYS A 158 3.13 10.76 -23.10
N ASP A 159 3.90 11.39 -22.22
CA ASP A 159 3.42 12.38 -21.25
C ASP A 159 2.41 11.78 -20.27
N LEU A 160 2.54 10.49 -19.95
CA LEU A 160 1.62 9.79 -19.06
C LEU A 160 1.81 10.26 -17.61
N GLY A 161 0.69 10.54 -16.93
CA GLY A 161 0.66 10.83 -15.50
C GLY A 161 0.34 9.60 -14.67
N ILE A 162 0.72 9.60 -13.39
CA ILE A 162 0.36 8.57 -12.43
C ILE A 162 -0.38 9.19 -11.24
N HIS A 163 -1.61 8.74 -11.02
CA HIS A 163 -2.37 9.02 -9.79
C HIS A 163 -3.12 7.75 -9.40
N THR A 164 -2.51 6.96 -8.53
CA THR A 164 -2.96 5.60 -8.22
C THR A 164 -2.87 5.30 -6.73
N GLU A 165 -3.68 4.34 -6.27
CA GLU A 165 -3.64 3.83 -4.89
C GLU A 165 -2.29 3.15 -4.61
N MET A 166 -1.82 2.32 -5.55
CA MET A 166 -0.55 1.62 -5.50
C MET A 166 0.00 1.41 -6.91
N PHE A 167 1.31 1.19 -7.03
CA PHE A 167 1.95 0.79 -8.28
C PHE A 167 3.04 -0.24 -8.04
N SER A 168 3.39 -0.95 -9.11
CA SER A 168 4.43 -1.99 -9.14
C SER A 168 5.53 -1.64 -10.15
N ASP A 169 6.49 -2.54 -10.31
CA ASP A 169 7.64 -2.42 -11.24
C ASP A 169 7.24 -2.06 -12.67
N GLY A 170 6.06 -2.45 -13.14
CA GLY A 170 5.63 -2.13 -14.50
C GLY A 170 5.57 -0.62 -14.76
N VAL A 171 5.21 0.19 -13.76
CA VAL A 171 5.21 1.67 -13.87
C VAL A 171 6.66 2.18 -13.91
N MET A 172 7.57 1.57 -13.14
CA MET A 172 8.99 1.93 -13.17
C MET A 172 9.61 1.68 -14.54
N GLU A 173 9.25 0.58 -15.21
CA GLU A 173 9.74 0.26 -16.55
C GLU A 173 9.20 1.22 -17.63
N LEU A 174 7.99 1.74 -17.45
CA LEU A 174 7.44 2.77 -18.32
C LEU A 174 8.19 4.11 -18.15
N PHE A 175 8.43 4.51 -16.89
CA PHE A 175 9.13 5.75 -16.57
C PHE A 175 10.58 5.78 -17.09
N LYS A 176 11.32 4.66 -16.96
CA LYS A 176 12.71 4.56 -17.44
C LYS A 176 12.84 4.73 -18.96
N LYS A 177 11.77 4.53 -19.74
CA LYS A 177 11.77 4.63 -21.20
C LYS A 177 11.38 6.01 -21.72
N GLU A 178 10.71 6.84 -20.92
CA GLU A 178 10.41 8.24 -21.25
C GLU A 178 11.59 9.19 -20.97
N SER A 179 12.74 8.65 -20.53
CA SER A 179 13.99 9.40 -20.27
C SER A 179 14.95 9.39 -21.47
#